data_AF-A0A960A1W4-F1
#
_entry.id   AF-A0A960A1W4-F1
#
_cell.length_a   1.000
_cell.length_b   1.000
_cell.length_c   1.000
_cell.angle_alpha   90.00
_cell.angle_beta   90.00
_cell.angle_gamma   90.00
#
_symmetry.space_group_name_H-M   'P 1'
#
loop_
_entity.id
_entity.type
_entity.pdbx_description
1 polymer ?
#
loop_
_entity_poly.entity_id
_entity_poly.type
_entity_poly.pdbx_seq_one_letter_code
_entity_poly.pdbx_strand_id
1 'polypeptide(L)' 'MSTETKRVVVAAPRGYCAGVDRAVVTVEKALDLYGPPVYVRKQIVHN' A
#
# COMPACT_ATOMS: atom_id res chain seq x y z
N MET A 1 -15.64 36.20 -8.17
CA MET A 1 -15.06 34.88 -7.84
C MET A 1 -15.47 34.56 -6.41
N SER A 2 -16.20 33.46 -6.18
CA SER A 2 -16.59 33.05 -4.83
C SER A 2 -15.34 32.68 -4.04
N THR A 3 -15.07 33.42 -2.97
CA THR A 3 -14.01 33.16 -1.97
C THR A 3 -14.56 32.30 -0.83
N GLU A 4 -15.34 31.26 -1.14
CA GLU A 4 -15.72 30.26 -0.14
C GLU A 4 -14.61 29.22 0.01
N THR A 5 -14.13 29.04 1.24
CA THR A 5 -13.17 27.99 1.59
C THR A 5 -13.83 26.62 1.43
N LYS A 6 -13.42 25.86 0.40
CA LYS A 6 -13.88 24.48 0.22
C LYS A 6 -13.31 23.59 1.31
N ARG A 7 -14.18 22.79 1.94
CA ARG A 7 -13.78 21.80 2.96
C ARG A 7 -13.49 20.45 2.29
N VAL A 8 -12.31 19.90 2.54
CA VAL A 8 -11.98 18.51 2.19
C VAL A 8 -12.29 17.62 3.38
N VAL A 9 -13.02 16.53 3.14
CA VAL A 9 -13.32 15.51 4.16
C VAL A 9 -12.65 14.21 3.74
N VAL A 10 -11.98 13.55 4.67
CA VAL A 10 -11.23 12.33 4.41
C VAL A 10 -11.83 11.17 5.21
N ALA A 11 -12.24 10.12 4.51
CA ALA A 11 -12.88 8.95 5.14
C ALA A 11 -11.93 8.18 6.07
N ALA A 12 -12.50 7.48 7.05
CA ALA A 12 -11.78 6.56 7.93
C ALA A 12 -12.67 5.33 8.28
N PRO A 13 -12.09 4.11 8.33
CA PRO A 13 -10.71 3.76 7.97
C PRO A 13 -10.49 3.84 6.45
N ARG A 14 -9.25 4.08 6.03
CA ARG A 14 -8.86 4.15 4.61
C ARG A 14 -7.46 3.59 4.43
N GLY A 15 -7.13 3.12 3.23
CA GLY A 15 -5.80 2.60 2.90
C GLY A 15 -5.70 1.09 3.06
N TYR A 16 -4.56 0.63 3.59
CA TYR A 16 -4.19 -0.78 3.61
C TYR A 16 -5.07 -1.57 4.58
N CYS A 17 -5.51 -2.74 4.14
CA CYS A 17 -6.04 -3.76 5.04
C CYS A 17 -4.89 -4.64 5.54
N ALA A 18 -5.14 -5.42 6.59
CA ALA A 18 -4.16 -6.35 7.15
C ALA A 18 -3.58 -7.34 6.11
N GLY A 19 -4.38 -7.69 5.09
CA GLY A 19 -3.92 -8.56 4.00
C GLY A 19 -2.90 -7.89 3.08
N VAL A 20 -3.13 -6.63 2.71
CA VAL A 20 -2.22 -5.83 1.88
C VAL A 20 -0.92 -5.58 2.63
N ASP A 21 -1.00 -5.16 3.89
CA ASP A 21 0.17 -4.93 4.75
C ASP A 21 1.05 -6.16 4.87
N ARG A 22 0.45 -7.31 5.22
CA ARG A 22 1.16 -8.59 5.30
C ARG A 22 1.81 -8.99 3.97
N ALA A 23 1.11 -8.79 2.86
CA ALA A 23 1.61 -9.18 1.54
C ALA A 23 2.86 -8.36 1.15
N VAL A 24 2.85 -7.05 1.39
CA VAL A 24 4.00 -6.16 1.15
C VAL A 24 5.19 -6.54 2.04
N VAL A 25 4.97 -6.64 3.35
CA VAL A 25 6.01 -6.98 4.33
C VAL A 25 6.65 -8.35 4.04
N THR A 26 5.89 -9.29 3.47
CA THR A 26 6.45 -10.60 3.09
C THR A 26 7.50 -10.47 1.99
N VAL A 27 7.26 -9.63 0.98
CA VAL A 27 8.21 -9.42 -0.12
C VAL A 27 9.44 -8.64 0.37
N GLU A 28 9.26 -7.62 1.21
CA GLU A 28 10.35 -6.88 1.84
C GLU A 28 11.28 -7.81 2.64
N LYS A 29 10.70 -8.64 3.52
CA LYS A 29 11.48 -9.60 4.31
C LYS A 29 12.18 -10.65 3.45
N ALA A 30 11.56 -11.08 2.34
CA ALA A 30 12.20 -12.01 1.42
C ALA A 30 13.42 -11.36 0.74
N LEU A 31 13.33 -10.08 0.37
CA LEU A 31 14.46 -9.34 -0.18
C LEU A 31 15.58 -9.17 0.84
N ASP A 32 15.25 -8.86 2.10
CA ASP A 32 16.25 -8.72 3.18
C ASP A 32 16.96 -10.04 3.48
N LEU A 33 16.21 -11.15 3.53
CA LEU A 33 16.75 -12.45 3.92
C LEU A 33 17.52 -13.16 2.80
N TYR A 34 17.04 -13.05 1.56
CA TYR A 34 17.56 -13.83 0.44
C TYR A 34 18.30 -12.99 -0.60
N GLY A 35 18.21 -11.66 -0.53
CA GLY A 35 18.72 -10.77 -1.55
C GLY A 35 17.92 -10.83 -2.87
N PRO A 36 18.19 -9.91 -3.81
CA PRO A 36 17.55 -9.93 -5.11
C PRO A 36 18.15 -11.01 -6.05
N PRO A 37 17.36 -11.56 -7.00
CA PRO A 37 15.95 -11.27 -7.26
C PRO A 37 14.98 -12.14 -6.45
N VAL A 38 13.89 -11.52 -5.95
CA VAL A 38 12.71 -12.22 -5.41
C VAL A 38 11.59 -12.19 -6.44
N TYR A 39 11.12 -13.36 -6.86
CA TYR A 39 10.04 -13.49 -7.85
C TYR A 39 8.67 -13.55 -7.17
N VAL A 40 7.74 -12.71 -7.63
CA VAL A 40 6.34 -12.72 -7.20
C VAL A 40 5.47 -13.22 -8.34
N ARG A 41 4.60 -14.19 -8.07
CA ARG A 41 3.62 -14.67 -9.06
C ARG A 41 2.48 -13.66 -9.15
N LYS A 42 2.40 -12.95 -10.29
CA LYS A 42 1.48 -11.80 -10.53
C LYS A 42 1.83 -10.59 -9.65
N GLN A 43 0.99 -9.57 -9.69
CA GLN A 43 1.08 -8.41 -8.81
C GLN A 43 0.76 -8.83 -7.37
N ILE A 44 1.61 -8.45 -6.41
CA ILE A 44 1.40 -8.73 -4.99
C ILE A 44 0.14 -8.02 -4.46
N VAL A 45 -0.08 -6.78 -4.89
CA VAL A 45 -1.29 -5.96 -4.69
C VAL A 45 -1.52 -5.10 -5.93
N HIS A 46 -2.77 -4.69 -6.19
CA HIS A 46 -3.10 -3.76 -7.28
C HIS A 46 -3.17 -2.34 -6.72
N ASN A 47 -1.99 -1.72 -6.59
CA ASN A 47 -1.86 -0.33 -6.18
C ASN A 47 -0.91 0.35 -7.16
#